data_AF-A0A2L2XDU6-F1
#
_entry.id   AF-A0A2L2XDU6-F1
#
_cell.length_a   1.000
_cell.length_b   1.000
_cell.length_c   1.000
_cell.angle_alpha   90.00
_cell.angle_beta   90.00
_cell.angle_gamma   90.00
#
_symmetry.space_group_name_H-M   'P 1'
#
loop_
_entity.id
_entity.type
_entity.pdbx_description
1 polymer ?
#
loop_
_entity_poly.entity_id
_entity_poly.type
_entity_poly.pdbx_seq_one_letter_code
_entity_poly.pdbx_strand_id
1 'polypeptide(L)'
;MKKRIALLTVTLLLLFGIAQVTAAAGMGRGDDGPPKLNGNNWINPVEALNLTDQQIVKMREINQKTYEQTRDLRIKRMDCMQELRQLKLQKSPDKSKIEAKLKEISELSEKIRGTAQQGKQEFRSLLTPEQQDKMDQLKSKKGFFRGDC
;
A
#
# COMPACT_ATOMS: atom_id res chain seq x y z
N MET A 1 55.95 41.75 -8.81
CA MET A 1 54.60 42.29 -8.56
C MET A 1 53.51 41.41 -9.16
N LYS A 2 53.46 41.18 -10.50
CA LYS A 2 52.43 40.36 -11.17
C LYS A 2 52.31 38.91 -10.65
N LYS A 3 53.43 38.23 -10.38
CA LYS A 3 53.44 36.85 -9.82
C LYS A 3 52.96 36.77 -8.37
N ARG A 4 53.19 37.82 -7.56
CA ARG A 4 52.72 37.89 -6.16
C ARG A 4 51.23 38.23 -6.09
N ILE A 5 50.74 39.07 -7.01
CA ILE A 5 49.32 39.36 -7.19
C ILE A 5 48.58 38.11 -7.67
N ALA A 6 49.14 37.36 -8.64
CA ALA A 6 48.58 36.09 -9.10
C ALA A 6 48.50 35.03 -7.98
N LEU A 7 49.51 34.97 -7.11
CA LEU A 7 49.53 34.03 -6.00
C LEU A 7 48.48 34.37 -4.93
N LEU A 8 48.26 35.66 -4.66
CA LEU A 8 47.22 36.16 -3.75
C LEU A 8 45.80 35.95 -4.31
N THR A 9 45.60 36.12 -5.61
CA THR A 9 44.29 35.85 -6.24
C THR A 9 43.94 34.36 -6.25
N VAL A 10 44.94 33.47 -6.43
CA VAL A 10 44.71 32.02 -6.39
C VAL A 10 44.43 31.53 -4.97
N THR A 11 45.08 32.11 -3.95
CA THR A 11 44.78 31.77 -2.54
C THR A 11 43.42 32.30 -2.09
N LEU A 12 43.00 33.48 -2.56
CA LEU A 12 41.67 34.01 -2.27
C LEU A 12 40.55 33.18 -2.93
N LEU A 13 40.77 32.69 -4.16
CA LEU A 13 39.84 31.80 -4.86
C LEU A 13 39.71 30.41 -4.20
N LEU A 14 40.79 29.90 -3.60
CA LEU A 14 40.78 28.64 -2.85
C LEU A 14 40.02 28.73 -1.52
N LEU A 15 40.01 29.90 -0.87
CA LEU A 15 39.29 30.13 0.38
C LEU A 15 37.77 30.33 0.18
N PHE A 16 37.33 30.78 -0.99
CA PHE A 16 35.90 30.90 -1.34
C PHE A 16 35.28 29.63 -1.95
N GLY A 17 36.07 28.56 -2.15
CA GLY A 17 35.61 27.32 -2.79
C GLY A 17 34.84 26.35 -1.90
N ILE A 18 34.68 26.61 -0.59
CA ILE A 18 34.03 25.69 0.35
C ILE A 18 32.80 26.36 0.96
N ALA A 19 31.76 26.55 0.16
CA ALA A 19 30.39 26.62 0.68
C ALA A 19 29.41 26.56 -0.48
N GLN A 20 29.12 25.35 -1.00
CA GLN A 20 27.77 24.93 -1.43
C GLN A 20 27.68 23.40 -1.41
N VAL A 21 27.61 22.81 -0.21
CA VAL A 21 26.83 21.58 -0.04
C VAL A 21 25.42 22.04 0.25
N THR A 22 24.67 22.34 -0.80
CA THR A 22 23.22 22.40 -0.66
C THR A 22 22.79 21.01 -0.23
N ALA A 23 22.22 20.97 0.97
CA ALA A 23 21.67 19.77 1.55
C ALA A 23 20.89 19.00 0.48
N ALA A 24 21.21 17.72 0.33
CA ALA A 24 20.28 16.72 -0.18
C ALA A 24 19.12 16.56 0.82
N ALA A 25 18.44 17.67 1.15
CA ALA A 25 17.08 17.65 1.61
C ALA A 25 16.28 17.31 0.36
N GLY A 26 15.96 16.02 0.20
CA GLY A 26 15.05 15.54 -0.82
C GLY A 26 13.72 16.27 -0.69
N MET A 27 13.62 17.42 -1.34
CA MET A 27 12.40 18.14 -1.55
C MET A 27 11.67 17.40 -2.67
N GLY A 28 10.64 16.64 -2.29
CA GLY A 28 9.78 15.95 -3.26
C GLY A 28 9.69 14.45 -3.06
N ARG A 29 9.26 14.00 -1.89
CA ARG A 29 8.30 12.90 -1.83
C ARG A 29 7.24 13.31 -0.83
N GLY A 30 6.06 13.62 -1.36
CA GLY A 30 4.87 13.74 -0.55
C GLY A 30 4.74 12.52 0.34
N ASP A 31 4.05 12.73 1.45
CA ASP A 31 3.64 11.74 2.44
C ASP A 31 2.62 10.72 1.86
N ASP A 32 2.77 10.39 0.57
CA ASP A 32 2.00 9.46 -0.25
C ASP A 32 2.76 8.13 -0.45
N GLY A 33 3.72 7.83 0.44
CA GLY A 33 4.16 6.46 0.61
C GLY A 33 2.97 5.61 1.05
N PRO A 34 2.92 4.30 0.72
CA PRO A 34 1.94 3.41 1.33
C PRO A 34 1.99 3.65 2.84
N PRO A 35 0.84 3.86 3.52
CA PRO A 35 0.82 4.23 4.92
C PRO A 35 1.79 3.32 5.63
N LYS A 36 2.89 3.87 6.16
CA LYS A 36 3.76 3.08 7.03
C LYS A 36 2.80 2.48 8.06
N LEU A 37 2.89 1.18 8.30
CA LEU A 37 2.17 0.50 9.36
C LEU A 37 2.66 1.09 10.70
N ASN A 38 2.29 2.33 10.96
CA ASN A 38 2.46 2.98 12.23
C ASN A 38 1.39 2.30 13.06
N GLY A 39 1.80 1.35 13.91
CA GLY A 39 0.90 0.50 14.70
C GLY A 39 -0.13 1.30 15.51
N ASN A 40 0.10 2.60 15.68
CA ASN A 40 -0.73 3.56 16.40
C ASN A 40 -2.11 3.81 15.76
N ASN A 41 -2.33 3.44 14.49
CA ASN A 41 -3.61 3.68 13.80
C ASN A 41 -4.39 2.41 13.43
N TRP A 42 -3.86 1.22 13.75
CA TRP A 42 -4.60 -0.03 13.58
C TRP A 42 -5.53 -0.22 14.76
N ILE A 43 -6.82 -0.44 14.46
CA ILE A 43 -7.83 -0.72 15.49
C ILE A 43 -8.14 -2.21 15.42
N ASN A 44 -7.94 -2.93 16.52
CA ASN A 44 -8.33 -4.33 16.63
C ASN A 44 -9.87 -4.45 16.57
N PRO A 45 -10.47 -5.11 15.57
CA PRO A 45 -11.92 -5.20 15.45
C PRO A 45 -12.56 -5.98 16.60
N VAL A 46 -11.82 -6.91 17.24
CA VAL A 46 -12.30 -7.68 18.39
C VAL A 46 -12.57 -6.76 19.58
N GLU A 47 -11.57 -5.95 19.94
CA GLU A 47 -11.66 -4.98 21.03
C GLU A 47 -12.62 -3.84 20.68
N ALA A 48 -12.55 -3.36 19.44
CA ALA A 48 -13.36 -2.23 19.01
C ALA A 48 -14.85 -2.54 18.99
N LEU A 49 -15.25 -3.78 18.69
CA LEU A 49 -16.65 -4.20 18.65
C LEU A 49 -17.08 -4.98 19.90
N ASN A 50 -16.17 -5.18 20.87
CA ASN A 50 -16.41 -6.04 22.03
C ASN A 50 -17.01 -7.39 21.61
N LEU A 51 -16.35 -8.08 20.67
CA LEU A 51 -16.86 -9.35 20.14
C LEU A 51 -16.88 -10.43 21.22
N THR A 52 -17.91 -11.27 21.21
CA THR A 52 -17.95 -12.47 22.07
C THR A 52 -17.02 -13.56 21.54
N ASP A 53 -16.64 -14.51 22.39
CA ASP A 53 -15.80 -15.64 21.98
C ASP A 53 -16.39 -16.41 20.79
N GLN A 54 -17.71 -16.60 20.78
CA GLN A 54 -18.41 -17.24 19.66
C GLN A 54 -18.34 -16.42 18.36
N GLN A 55 -18.48 -15.09 18.45
CA GLN A 55 -18.32 -14.20 17.28
C GLN A 55 -16.87 -14.21 16.77
N ILE A 56 -15.88 -14.28 17.66
CA ILE A 56 -14.46 -14.35 17.31
C ILE A 56 -14.15 -15.64 16.54
N VAL A 57 -14.66 -16.79 16.99
CA VAL A 57 -14.48 -18.08 16.30
C VAL A 57 -15.04 -18.01 14.88
N LYS A 58 -16.29 -17.56 14.73
CA LYS A 58 -16.92 -17.43 13.40
C LYS A 58 -16.21 -16.42 12.50
N MET A 59 -15.70 -15.31 13.06
CA MET A 59 -14.89 -14.36 12.31
C MET A 59 -13.62 -15.01 11.73
N ARG A 60 -12.93 -15.85 12.51
CA ARG A 60 -11.74 -16.58 12.02
C ARG A 60 -12.11 -17.55 10.90
N GLU A 61 -13.21 -18.27 11.04
CA GLU A 61 -13.71 -19.19 10.00
C GLU A 61 -14.03 -18.45 8.69
N ILE A 62 -14.73 -17.31 8.78
CA ILE A 62 -15.03 -16.46 7.60
C ILE A 62 -13.74 -15.97 6.94
N ASN A 63 -12.77 -15.51 7.72
CA ASN A 63 -11.48 -15.05 7.21
C ASN A 63 -10.71 -16.19 6.52
N GLN A 64 -10.68 -17.38 7.13
CA GLN A 64 -10.03 -18.56 6.57
C GLN A 64 -10.68 -18.99 5.25
N LYS A 65 -12.01 -19.10 5.22
CA LYS A 65 -12.79 -19.41 4.02
C LYS A 65 -12.54 -18.40 2.90
N THR A 66 -12.58 -17.10 3.22
CA THR A 66 -12.31 -16.02 2.27
C THR A 66 -10.89 -16.11 1.70
N TYR A 67 -9.91 -16.42 2.55
CA TYR A 67 -8.52 -16.62 2.14
C TYR A 67 -8.41 -17.81 1.17
N GLU A 68 -8.96 -18.98 1.54
CA GLU A 68 -8.90 -20.18 0.71
C GLU A 68 -9.55 -19.98 -0.65
N GLN A 69 -10.73 -19.34 -0.70
CA GLN A 69 -11.43 -19.03 -1.94
C GLN A 69 -10.67 -18.05 -2.85
N THR A 70 -9.84 -17.18 -2.28
CA THR A 70 -9.10 -16.16 -3.05
C THR A 70 -7.64 -16.51 -3.27
N ARG A 71 -7.08 -17.53 -2.61
CA ARG A 71 -5.65 -17.86 -2.63
C ARG A 71 -5.11 -18.00 -4.05
N ASP A 72 -5.73 -18.87 -4.85
CA ASP A 72 -5.24 -19.16 -6.19
C ASP A 72 -5.45 -17.96 -7.14
N LEU A 73 -6.48 -17.14 -6.90
CA LEU A 73 -6.69 -15.88 -7.63
C LEU A 73 -5.59 -14.85 -7.32
N ARG A 74 -5.17 -14.76 -6.05
CA ARG A 74 -4.06 -13.88 -5.63
C ARG A 74 -2.74 -14.31 -6.24
N ILE A 75 -2.48 -15.62 -6.27
CA ILE A 75 -1.28 -16.20 -6.92
C ILE A 75 -1.28 -15.82 -8.41
N LYS A 76 -2.36 -16.12 -9.14
CA LYS A 76 -2.48 -15.76 -10.56
C LYS A 76 -2.29 -14.26 -10.80
N ARG A 77 -2.89 -13.42 -9.95
CA ARG A 77 -2.74 -11.96 -10.05
C ARG A 77 -1.28 -11.53 -9.86
N MET A 78 -0.55 -12.17 -8.94
CA MET A 78 0.87 -11.91 -8.73
C MET A 78 1.69 -12.28 -9.96
N ASP A 79 1.42 -13.44 -10.55
CA ASP A 79 2.09 -13.91 -11.77
C ASP A 79 1.82 -12.95 -12.94
N CYS A 80 0.56 -12.56 -13.18
CA CYS A 80 0.20 -11.57 -14.20
C CYS A 80 0.91 -10.22 -13.98
N MET A 81 1.03 -9.77 -12.73
CA MET A 81 1.78 -8.55 -12.41
C MET A 81 3.28 -8.68 -12.71
N GLN A 82 3.88 -9.85 -12.46
CA GLN A 82 5.27 -10.12 -12.80
C GLN A 82 5.48 -10.12 -14.32
N GLU A 83 4.63 -10.82 -15.06
CA GLU A 83 4.67 -10.85 -16.53
C GLU A 83 4.49 -9.44 -17.13
N LEU A 84 3.56 -8.66 -16.60
CA LEU A 84 3.36 -7.27 -16.99
C LEU A 84 4.63 -6.42 -16.78
N ARG A 85 5.34 -6.62 -15.65
CA ARG A 85 6.62 -5.94 -15.41
C ARG A 85 7.66 -6.36 -16.45
N GLN A 86 7.76 -7.66 -16.77
CA GLN A 86 8.70 -8.15 -17.78
C GLN A 86 8.40 -7.59 -19.17
N LEU A 87 7.14 -7.54 -19.59
CA LEU A 87 6.72 -6.94 -20.86
C LEU A 87 7.12 -5.46 -20.95
N LYS A 88 6.95 -4.70 -19.87
CA LYS A 88 7.31 -3.27 -19.82
C LYS A 88 8.81 -3.00 -19.86
N LEU A 89 9.65 -3.98 -19.54
CA LEU A 89 11.12 -3.87 -19.57
C LEU A 89 11.72 -4.20 -20.94
N GLN A 90 10.92 -4.67 -21.90
CA GLN A 90 11.39 -4.96 -23.25
C GLN A 90 11.76 -3.67 -23.99
N LYS A 91 12.78 -3.73 -24.87
CA LYS A 91 13.25 -2.58 -25.68
C LYS A 91 12.14 -1.98 -26.55
N SER A 92 11.20 -2.80 -27.00
CA SER A 92 10.00 -2.39 -27.75
C SER A 92 8.79 -3.14 -27.17
N PRO A 93 8.09 -2.57 -26.18
CA PRO A 93 6.98 -3.24 -25.51
C PRO A 93 5.78 -3.43 -26.44
N ASP A 94 5.26 -4.65 -26.48
CA ASP A 94 4.00 -4.97 -27.18
C ASP A 94 2.80 -4.42 -26.38
N LYS A 95 2.21 -3.33 -26.89
CA LYS A 95 1.08 -2.64 -26.25
C LYS A 95 -0.13 -3.54 -26.09
N SER A 96 -0.41 -4.40 -27.07
CA SER A 96 -1.58 -5.29 -27.03
C SER A 96 -1.43 -6.33 -25.91
N LYS A 97 -0.23 -6.90 -25.75
CA LYS A 97 0.06 -7.82 -24.64
C LYS A 97 -0.01 -7.15 -23.27
N ILE A 98 0.45 -5.90 -23.17
CA ILE A 98 0.34 -5.10 -21.94
C ILE A 98 -1.13 -4.87 -21.57
N GLU A 99 -1.95 -4.44 -22.53
CA GLU A 99 -3.39 -4.19 -22.32
C GLU A 99 -4.12 -5.47 -21.91
N ALA A 100 -3.82 -6.60 -22.56
CA ALA A 100 -4.38 -7.90 -22.18
C ALA A 100 -4.05 -8.27 -20.73
N LYS A 101 -2.79 -8.07 -20.29
CA LYS A 101 -2.37 -8.35 -18.91
C LYS A 101 -3.01 -7.40 -17.89
N LEU A 102 -3.19 -6.13 -18.23
CA LEU A 102 -3.90 -5.17 -17.38
C LEU A 102 -5.37 -5.57 -17.19
N LYS A 103 -6.03 -6.03 -18.26
CA LYS A 103 -7.41 -6.53 -18.20
C LYS A 103 -7.51 -7.77 -17.31
N GLU A 104 -6.62 -8.74 -17.49
CA GLU A 104 -6.55 -9.95 -16.66
C GLU A 104 -6.38 -9.61 -15.17
N ILE A 105 -5.48 -8.68 -14.84
CA ILE A 105 -5.29 -8.20 -13.46
C ILE A 105 -6.57 -7.54 -12.92
N SER A 106 -7.28 -6.76 -13.72
CA SER A 106 -8.54 -6.12 -13.32
C SER A 106 -9.60 -7.15 -12.97
N GLU A 107 -9.81 -8.14 -13.85
CA GLU A 107 -10.78 -9.21 -13.66
C GLU A 107 -10.46 -10.06 -12.42
N LEU A 108 -9.19 -10.41 -12.20
CA LEU A 108 -8.76 -11.11 -10.99
C LEU A 108 -9.00 -10.27 -9.73
N SER A 109 -8.72 -8.96 -9.80
CA SER A 109 -8.93 -8.03 -8.67
C SER A 109 -10.42 -7.87 -8.35
N GLU A 110 -11.30 -7.90 -9.35
CA GLU A 110 -12.76 -7.88 -9.15
C GLU A 110 -13.25 -9.15 -8.46
N LYS A 111 -12.79 -10.33 -8.91
CA LYS A 111 -13.16 -11.60 -8.28
C LYS A 111 -12.74 -11.65 -6.81
N ILE A 112 -11.48 -11.28 -6.52
CA ILE A 112 -10.97 -11.22 -5.15
C ILE A 112 -11.80 -10.24 -4.28
N ARG A 113 -12.09 -9.04 -4.80
CA ARG A 113 -12.93 -8.06 -4.10
C ARG A 113 -14.35 -8.55 -3.85
N GLY A 114 -14.94 -9.27 -4.81
CA GLY A 114 -16.27 -9.88 -4.68
C GLY A 114 -16.32 -10.85 -3.52
N THR A 115 -15.37 -11.80 -3.45
CA THR A 115 -15.30 -12.76 -2.34
C THR A 115 -15.00 -12.08 -1.00
N ALA A 116 -14.11 -11.09 -0.97
CA ALA A 116 -13.84 -10.32 0.25
C ALA A 116 -15.09 -9.55 0.73
N GLN A 117 -15.90 -9.02 -0.19
CA GLN A 117 -17.15 -8.34 0.15
C GLN A 117 -18.20 -9.31 0.71
N GLN A 118 -18.28 -10.52 0.18
CA GLN A 118 -19.14 -11.58 0.73
C GLN A 118 -18.71 -11.93 2.16
N GLY A 119 -17.42 -12.15 2.42
CA GLY A 119 -16.92 -12.38 3.77
C GLY A 119 -17.24 -11.24 4.74
N LYS A 120 -17.14 -9.99 4.30
CA LYS A 120 -17.55 -8.82 5.12
C LYS A 120 -19.05 -8.79 5.42
N GLN A 121 -19.89 -9.19 4.48
CA GLN A 121 -21.33 -9.29 4.69
C GLN A 121 -21.68 -10.43 5.65
N GLU A 122 -21.04 -11.59 5.49
CA GLU A 122 -21.15 -12.72 6.42
C GLU A 122 -20.71 -12.32 7.83
N PHE A 123 -19.62 -11.57 7.98
CA PHE A 123 -19.19 -11.09 9.30
C PHE A 123 -20.19 -10.09 9.89
N ARG A 124 -20.69 -9.14 9.07
CA ARG A 124 -21.67 -8.14 9.53
C ARG A 124 -22.95 -8.78 10.06
N SER A 125 -23.42 -9.88 9.47
CA SER A 125 -24.63 -10.57 9.93
C SER A 125 -24.48 -11.27 11.28
N LEU A 126 -23.25 -11.47 11.77
CA LEU A 126 -22.97 -12.00 13.11
C LEU A 126 -23.03 -10.96 14.22
N LEU A 127 -23.01 -9.67 13.86
CA LEU A 127 -22.94 -8.56 14.80
C LEU A 127 -24.33 -8.14 15.27
N THR A 128 -24.43 -7.74 16.54
CA THR A 128 -25.63 -7.09 17.07
C THR A 128 -25.86 -5.73 16.39
N PRO A 129 -27.08 -5.17 16.39
CA PRO A 129 -27.34 -3.85 15.84
C PRO A 129 -26.39 -2.77 16.39
N GLU A 130 -26.15 -2.77 17.72
CA GLU A 130 -25.23 -1.84 18.37
C GLU A 130 -23.78 -1.99 17.88
N GLN A 131 -23.32 -3.22 17.65
CA GLN A 131 -21.99 -3.50 17.09
C GLN A 131 -21.90 -3.05 15.62
N GLN A 132 -22.98 -3.17 14.85
CA GLN A 132 -23.01 -2.69 13.46
C GLN A 132 -22.91 -1.17 13.39
N ASP A 133 -23.64 -0.46 14.25
CA ASP A 133 -23.56 1.00 14.34
C ASP A 133 -22.15 1.45 14.75
N LYS A 134 -21.56 0.79 15.74
CA LYS A 134 -20.17 1.04 16.15
C LYS A 134 -19.19 0.79 15.01
N MET A 135 -19.38 -0.29 14.25
CA MET A 135 -18.57 -0.61 13.08
C MET A 135 -18.66 0.48 11.99
N ASP A 136 -19.85 1.05 11.75
CA ASP A 136 -20.03 2.10 10.74
C ASP A 136 -19.45 3.44 11.19
N GLN A 137 -19.52 3.76 12.49
CA GLN A 137 -18.81 4.90 13.07
C GLN A 137 -17.28 4.75 12.98
N LEU A 138 -16.76 3.54 13.09
CA LEU A 138 -15.32 3.29 12.96
C LEU A 138 -14.87 3.35 11.49
N LYS A 139 -15.71 2.93 10.53
CA LYS A 139 -15.42 3.10 9.10
C LYS A 139 -15.30 4.57 8.68
N SER A 140 -16.13 5.45 9.22
CA SER A 140 -16.06 6.89 8.93
C SER A 140 -14.78 7.53 9.49
N LYS A 141 -14.24 6.96 10.58
CA LYS A 141 -12.92 7.28 11.14
C LYS A 141 -11.83 6.47 10.44
N LYS A 142 -11.47 6.91 9.22
CA LYS A 142 -10.34 6.48 8.36
C LYS A 142 -9.34 5.51 9.05
N GLY A 143 -9.52 4.19 8.88
CA GLY A 143 -8.53 3.20 9.38
C GLY A 143 -9.05 1.79 9.69
N PHE A 144 -10.36 1.61 9.89
CA PHE A 144 -10.89 0.40 10.55
C PHE A 144 -10.78 -0.93 9.76
N PHE A 145 -10.72 -0.90 8.42
CA PHE A 145 -10.69 -2.11 7.59
C PHE A 145 -9.68 -2.05 6.44
N ARG A 146 -8.49 -1.50 6.69
CA ARG A 146 -7.40 -1.53 5.69
C ARG A 146 -6.55 -2.81 5.74
N GLY A 147 -6.90 -3.77 6.58
CA GLY A 147 -6.36 -5.13 6.53
C GLY A 147 -7.04 -5.94 5.44
N ASP A 148 -6.29 -6.20 4.37
CA ASP A 148 -6.47 -7.22 3.35
C ASP A 148 -7.88 -7.42 2.77
N CYS A 149 -8.13 -6.61 1.74
CA CYS A 149 -8.87 -7.04 0.54
C CYS A 149 -7.85 -7.46 -0.51
#